data_AF-A0A259BLT5-F1
#
_entry.id   AF-A0A259BLT5-F1
#
_cell.length_a   1.000
_cell.length_b   1.000
_cell.length_c   1.000
_cell.angle_alpha   90.00
_cell.angle_beta   90.00
_cell.angle_gamma   90.00
#
_symmetry.space_group_name_H-M   'P 1'
#
loop_
_entity.id
_entity.type
_entity.pdbx_description
1 polymer ?
#
loop_
_entity_poly.entity_id
_entity_poly.type
_entity_poly.pdbx_seq_one_letter_code
_entity_poly.pdbx_strand_id
1 'polypeptide(L)' 'MSIRPRRSVLYMPGSNARALEKARTLPADAVILDLEDAVAPDAK' A
#
# COMPACT_ATOMS: atom_id res chain seq x y z
N MET A 1 -4.09 -15.59 -20.14
CA MET A 1 -4.00 -14.85 -18.87
C MET A 1 -2.52 -14.66 -18.57
N SER A 2 -2.01 -13.42 -18.55
CA SER A 2 -0.59 -13.17 -18.25
C SER A 2 -0.38 -13.23 -16.74
N ILE A 3 0.61 -14.00 -16.29
CA ILE A 3 0.97 -14.09 -14.87
C ILE A 3 1.70 -12.80 -14.47
N ARG A 4 1.25 -12.15 -13.39
CA ARG A 4 1.95 -11.04 -12.74
C ARG A 4 2.47 -11.50 -11.38
N PRO A 5 3.76 -11.85 -11.24
CA PRO A 5 4.34 -12.23 -9.96
C PRO A 5 4.20 -11.11 -8.93
N ARG A 6 3.82 -11.46 -7.70
CA ARG A 6 3.74 -10.55 -6.54
C ARG A 6 4.74 -11.00 -5.48
N ARG A 7 6.03 -10.88 -5.78
CA ARG A 7 7.12 -11.39 -4.92
C ARG A 7 7.34 -10.47 -3.73
N SER A 8 6.97 -9.20 -3.86
CA SER A 8 6.98 -8.21 -2.79
C SER A 8 5.63 -7.49 -2.73
N VAL A 9 5.10 -7.34 -1.51
CA VAL A 9 3.83 -6.65 -1.25
C VAL A 9 4.05 -5.67 -0.11
N LEU A 10 3.88 -4.38 -0.39
CA LEU A 10 4.08 -3.31 0.57
C LEU A 10 2.76 -2.93 1.25
N TYR A 11 2.66 -3.17 2.56
CA TYR A 11 1.53 -2.72 3.37
C TYR A 11 1.75 -1.30 3.89
N MET A 12 0.74 -0.45 3.79
CA MET A 12 0.75 0.89 4.38
C MET A 12 -0.67 1.42 4.66
N PRO A 13 -0.84 2.34 5.61
CA PRO A 13 -2.13 3.00 5.85
C PRO A 13 -2.60 3.77 4.61
N GLY A 14 -3.84 3.55 4.18
CA GLY A 14 -4.46 4.27 3.07
C GLY A 14 -4.67 5.77 3.33
N SER A 15 -4.65 6.18 4.60
CA SER A 15 -4.80 7.58 5.03
C SER A 15 -3.51 8.42 4.95
N ASN A 16 -2.35 7.81 4.71
CA ASN A 16 -1.07 8.50 4.71
C ASN A 16 -0.64 8.97 3.30
N ALA A 17 -1.07 10.17 2.91
CA ALA A 17 -0.77 10.75 1.59
C ALA A 17 0.73 10.78 1.22
N ARG A 18 1.63 11.03 2.19
CA ARG A 18 3.09 11.01 1.95
C ARG A 18 3.59 9.60 1.63
N ALA A 19 3.05 8.58 2.31
CA ALA A 19 3.39 7.19 2.03
C ALA A 19 2.88 6.76 0.65
N LEU A 20 1.66 7.17 0.28
CA LEU A 20 1.09 6.91 -1.05
C LEU A 20 1.95 7.47 -2.18
N GLU A 21 2.39 8.73 -2.07
CA GLU A 21 3.24 9.33 -3.09
C GLU A 21 4.61 8.64 -3.19
N LYS A 22 5.19 8.25 -2.04
CA LYS A 22 6.43 7.46 -2.03
C LYS A 22 6.23 6.06 -2.62
N ALA A 23 5.08 5.42 -2.41
CA ALA A 23 4.79 4.07 -2.88
C ALA A 23 4.92 3.95 -4.40
N ARG A 24 4.56 5.01 -5.13
CA ARG A 24 4.63 5.09 -6.60
C ARG A 24 6.05 4.86 -7.16
N THR A 25 7.08 5.12 -6.37
CA THR A 25 8.49 5.05 -6.80
C THR A 25 9.28 3.92 -6.14
N LEU A 26 8.66 3.13 -5.25
CA LEU A 26 9.34 2.04 -4.56
C LEU A 26 9.33 0.74 -5.39
N PRO A 27 10.37 -0.11 -5.27
CA PRO A 27 10.48 -1.36 -6.03
C PRO A 27 9.61 -2.49 -5.42
N ALA A 28 8.32 -2.23 -5.23
CA ALA A 28 7.35 -3.23 -4.79
C ALA A 28 6.55 -3.76 -5.99
N ASP A 29 6.34 -5.08 -6.07
CA ASP A 29 5.51 -5.68 -7.12
C ASP A 29 4.02 -5.33 -6.92
N ALA A 30 3.59 -5.12 -5.68
CA ALA A 30 2.24 -4.66 -5.32
C ALA A 30 2.24 -3.80 -4.04
N VAL A 31 1.19 -2.99 -3.89
CA VAL A 31 0.93 -2.18 -2.68
C VAL A 31 -0.46 -2.56 -2.16
N ILE A 32 -0.57 -2.75 -0.84
CA ILE A 32 -1.84 -2.93 -0.13
C ILE A 32 -2.06 -1.68 0.72
N LEU A 33 -3.17 -0.99 0.42
CA LEU A 33 -3.65 0.14 1.19
C LEU A 33 -4.55 -0.41 2.28
N ASP A 34 -4.05 -0.36 3.50
CA ASP A 34 -4.79 -0.78 4.67
C ASP A 34 -5.80 0.30 5.07
N LEU A 35 -7.06 -0.08 5.25
CA LEU A 35 -8.15 0.77 5.73
C LEU A 35 -8.62 0.35 7.12
N GLU A 36 -7.99 -0.67 7.71
CA GLU A 36 -8.40 -1.33 8.93
C GLU A 36 -7.40 -1.05 10.06
N ASP A 37 -6.49 -1.99 10.35
CA ASP A 37 -5.75 -2.00 11.62
C ASP A 37 -4.63 -0.95 11.65
N ALA A 38 -4.06 -0.60 10.50
CA ALA A 38 -3.05 0.45 10.42
C ALA A 38 -3.62 1.87 10.28
N VAL A 39 -4.95 2.05 10.34
CA VAL A 39 -5.61 3.35 10.20
C VAL A 39 -6.27 3.74 11.52
N ALA A 40 -5.89 4.90 12.04
CA ALA A 40 -6.51 5.47 13.24
C ALA A 40 -8.02 5.69 12.99
N PRO A 41 -8.91 5.47 14.00
CA PRO A 41 -10.36 5.50 13.78
C PRO A 41 -10.92 6.80 13.17
N ASP A 42 -10.28 7.93 13.44
CA ASP A 42 -10.62 9.27 12.93
C ASP A 42 -10.18 9.50 11.47
N ALA A 43 -9.34 8.61 10.94
CA ALA A 43 -8.79 8.65 9.59
C ALA A 43 -9.28 7.48 8.71
N LYS A 44 -10.22 6.66 9.21
CA LYS A 44 -10.92 5.63 8.44
C LYS A 44 -11.97 6.22 7.49
#